data_AF-A0A2W4IRQ4-F1
#
_entry.id   AF-A0A2W4IRQ4-F1
#
_cell.length_a   1.000
_cell.length_b   1.000
_cell.length_c   1.000
_cell.angle_alpha   90.00
_cell.angle_beta   90.00
_cell.angle_gamma   90.00
#
_symmetry.space_group_name_H-M   'P 1'
#
loop_
_entity.id
_entity.type
_entity.pdbx_description
1 polymer ?
#
loop_
_entity_poly.entity_id
_entity_poly.type
_entity_poly.pdbx_seq_one_letter_code
_entity_poly.pdbx_strand_id
1 'polypeptide(L)'
;MKKTILLVIFGIIFSLNVSNADNNYACADIYSPVIGTDGKTYGNECEAKKAGFWNENKQLDDKKLLYSYLDFKISFPMPISDEKEFLEKYGKVCVSASDSINTHFIKDGEIVGSTRIGVPENFKASYTCVAFEGLVLDENLEKNFENSLKKLSLDDIKKINFALRNFYKDSKDFDGNLVKTQALVKKIDKIKETSKFRTEKPILVLDYIKYQVIELFSQK
;
A
#
# COMPACT_ATOMS: atom_id res chain seq x y z
N MET A 1 -54.39 -23.44 -10.72
CA MET A 1 -54.63 -23.10 -9.30
C MET A 1 -53.47 -23.69 -8.50
N LYS A 2 -52.31 -23.01 -8.39
CA LYS A 2 -51.88 -22.27 -7.19
C LYS A 2 -52.63 -22.64 -5.89
N LYS A 3 -51.82 -23.04 -4.90
CA LYS A 3 -52.02 -23.01 -3.44
C LYS A 3 -52.95 -24.07 -2.82
N THR A 4 -52.34 -25.18 -2.39
CA THR A 4 -52.40 -25.77 -1.03
C THR A 4 -51.30 -26.84 -1.04
N ILE A 5 -50.16 -26.74 -0.36
CA ILE A 5 -49.97 -27.04 1.05
C ILE A 5 -48.54 -26.55 1.37
N LEU A 6 -48.47 -25.36 1.94
CA LEU A 6 -47.41 -24.97 2.85
C LEU A 6 -47.81 -25.59 4.20
N LEU A 7 -46.86 -26.11 4.99
CA LEU A 7 -47.00 -26.60 6.37
C LEU A 7 -47.26 -28.11 6.58
N VAL A 8 -46.30 -28.94 6.16
CA VAL A 8 -45.72 -29.93 7.10
C VAL A 8 -44.20 -29.71 7.08
N ILE A 9 -43.80 -28.55 7.60
CA ILE A 9 -42.44 -28.35 8.10
C ILE A 9 -42.34 -29.16 9.41
N PHE A 10 -41.13 -29.57 9.77
CA PHE A 10 -40.73 -30.13 11.08
C PHE A 10 -41.03 -31.62 11.29
N GLY A 11 -40.08 -32.47 10.88
CA GLY A 11 -39.97 -33.82 11.43
C GLY A 11 -39.61 -34.88 10.41
N ILE A 12 -38.39 -34.86 9.90
CA ILE A 12 -37.48 -36.01 9.81
C ILE A 12 -36.10 -35.39 9.57
N ILE A 13 -35.42 -35.21 10.70
CA ILE A 13 -33.97 -35.04 10.83
C ILE A 13 -33.30 -36.35 10.36
N PHE A 14 -32.01 -36.30 10.04
CA PHE A 14 -31.09 -37.35 9.53
C PHE A 14 -31.05 -37.45 7.99
N SER A 15 -29.98 -37.10 7.27
CA SER A 15 -28.56 -37.23 7.61
C SER A 15 -27.69 -36.06 7.13
N LEU A 16 -27.17 -35.31 8.10
CA LEU A 16 -25.77 -34.87 8.26
C LEU A 16 -24.87 -34.90 7.01
N ASN A 17 -24.41 -33.72 6.60
CA ASN A 17 -23.00 -33.34 6.68
C ASN A 17 -22.88 -31.82 6.46
N VAL A 18 -23.35 -31.05 7.44
CA VAL A 18 -22.76 -29.73 7.69
C VAL A 18 -21.48 -30.02 8.44
N SER A 19 -20.33 -29.86 7.79
CA SER A 19 -19.04 -29.80 8.48
C SER A 19 -19.03 -28.53 9.32
N ASN A 20 -19.56 -28.62 10.54
CA ASN A 20 -19.21 -27.69 11.59
C ASN A 20 -17.75 -28.00 11.93
N ALA A 21 -16.82 -27.23 11.36
CA ALA A 21 -15.43 -27.28 11.78
C ALA A 21 -15.36 -26.64 13.17
N ASP A 22 -15.51 -27.46 14.20
CA ASP A 22 -15.12 -27.11 15.55
C ASP A 22 -13.61 -26.86 15.54
N ASN A 23 -13.19 -25.60 15.36
CA ASN A 23 -11.78 -25.15 15.35
C ASN A 23 -11.17 -25.16 16.76
N ASN A 24 -11.37 -26.25 17.51
CA ASN A 24 -10.97 -26.37 18.90
C ASN A 24 -9.88 -27.45 19.09
N TYR A 25 -8.85 -27.42 18.25
CA TYR A 25 -7.61 -28.18 18.47
C TYR A 25 -6.53 -27.29 19.10
N ALA A 26 -5.64 -27.91 19.89
CA ALA A 26 -4.47 -27.25 20.46
C ALA A 26 -3.34 -27.21 19.43
N CYS A 27 -2.61 -26.10 19.37
CA CYS A 27 -1.43 -25.97 18.55
C CYS A 27 -0.19 -26.23 19.39
N ALA A 28 0.82 -26.85 18.77
CA ALA A 28 2.13 -26.96 19.39
C ALA A 28 2.68 -25.55 19.62
N ASP A 29 3.33 -25.33 20.76
CA ASP A 29 3.96 -24.06 21.12
C ASP A 29 5.32 -23.90 20.42
N ILE A 30 5.33 -24.13 19.10
CA ILE A 30 6.48 -24.00 18.23
C ILE A 30 6.37 -22.65 17.55
N TYR A 31 7.35 -21.79 17.78
CA TYR A 31 7.41 -20.51 17.10
C TYR A 31 8.07 -20.67 15.72
N SER A 32 7.24 -20.67 14.68
CA SER A 32 7.61 -20.71 13.26
C SER A 32 6.67 -19.77 12.50
N PRO A 33 6.89 -18.44 12.60
CA PRO A 33 5.87 -17.47 12.28
C PRO A 33 5.42 -17.50 10.83
N VAL A 34 4.11 -17.36 10.61
CA VAL A 34 3.49 -17.31 9.28
C VAL A 34 2.59 -16.08 9.16
N ILE A 35 2.42 -15.57 7.94
CA ILE A 35 1.45 -14.49 7.66
C ILE A 35 0.16 -15.14 7.16
N GLY A 36 -0.95 -14.88 7.86
CA GLY A 36 -2.27 -15.37 7.46
C GLY A 36 -2.84 -14.61 6.27
N THR A 37 -3.91 -15.14 5.69
CA THR A 37 -4.66 -14.50 4.61
C THR A 37 -5.37 -13.22 5.05
N ASP A 38 -5.35 -12.83 6.32
CA ASP A 38 -5.78 -11.51 6.81
C ASP A 38 -4.61 -10.52 6.98
N GLY A 39 -3.38 -10.93 6.68
CA GLY A 39 -2.17 -10.12 6.81
C GLY A 39 -1.57 -10.08 8.23
N LYS A 40 -2.12 -10.84 9.20
CA LYS A 40 -1.56 -10.92 10.55
C LYS A 40 -0.50 -12.01 10.66
N THR A 41 0.45 -11.82 11.56
CA THR A 41 1.44 -12.85 11.91
C THR A 41 0.89 -13.78 12.98
N TYR A 42 0.97 -15.08 12.74
CA TYR A 42 0.62 -16.16 13.67
C TYR A 42 1.90 -16.87 14.13
N GLY A 43 1.91 -17.42 15.34
CA GLY A 43 3.09 -18.09 15.91
C GLY A 43 3.51 -19.32 15.09
N ASN A 44 2.55 -20.00 14.45
CA ASN A 44 2.81 -21.04 13.45
C ASN A 44 1.60 -21.28 12.54
N GLU A 45 1.78 -22.17 11.55
CA GLU A 45 0.75 -22.62 10.61
C GLU A 45 -0.50 -23.16 11.32
N CYS A 46 -0.33 -23.92 12.41
CA CYS A 46 -1.46 -24.49 13.16
C CYS A 46 -2.35 -23.38 13.72
N GLU A 47 -1.74 -22.34 14.30
CA GLU A 47 -2.47 -21.19 14.84
C GLU A 47 -3.19 -20.39 13.76
N ALA A 48 -2.55 -20.21 12.59
CA ALA A 48 -3.19 -19.57 11.44
C ALA A 48 -4.39 -20.37 10.92
N LYS A 49 -4.28 -21.71 10.84
CA LYS A 49 -5.39 -22.61 10.48
C LYS A 49 -6.52 -22.52 11.49
N LYS A 50 -6.19 -22.51 12.78
CA LYS A 50 -7.16 -22.42 13.88
C LYS A 50 -7.94 -21.11 13.82
N ALA A 51 -7.27 -20.03 13.44
CA ALA A 51 -7.89 -18.73 13.23
C ALA A 51 -8.67 -18.61 11.91
N GLY A 52 -8.59 -19.60 11.02
CA GLY A 52 -9.28 -19.60 9.72
C GLY A 52 -8.57 -18.77 8.64
N PHE A 53 -7.30 -18.42 8.84
CA PHE A 53 -6.52 -17.55 7.94
C PHE A 53 -5.35 -18.29 7.27
N TRP A 54 -5.41 -19.62 7.22
CA TRP A 54 -4.43 -20.42 6.48
C TRP A 54 -4.98 -20.84 5.13
N ASN A 55 -4.13 -20.79 4.10
CA ASN A 55 -4.47 -21.26 2.76
C ASN A 55 -3.51 -22.39 2.35
N GLU A 56 -4.05 -23.57 2.09
CA GLU A 56 -3.30 -24.73 1.60
C GLU A 56 -2.98 -24.63 0.09
N ASN A 57 -3.68 -23.76 -0.64
CA ASN A 57 -3.47 -23.49 -2.07
C ASN A 57 -2.56 -22.27 -2.25
N LYS A 58 -1.25 -22.54 -2.26
CA LYS A 58 -0.11 -21.62 -2.48
C LYS A 58 -0.23 -20.65 -3.68
N GLN A 59 -1.17 -20.90 -4.59
CA GLN A 59 -1.37 -20.10 -5.81
C GLN A 59 -2.03 -18.73 -5.56
N LEU A 60 -2.83 -18.60 -4.49
CA LEU A 60 -3.33 -17.30 -4.03
C LEU A 60 -2.26 -16.56 -3.20
N ASP A 61 -1.40 -17.31 -2.51
CA ASP A 61 -0.28 -16.78 -1.75
C ASP A 61 0.78 -16.16 -2.68
N ASP A 62 1.04 -16.72 -3.87
CA ASP A 62 1.99 -16.11 -4.81
C ASP A 62 1.56 -14.72 -5.31
N LYS A 63 0.27 -14.39 -5.34
CA LYS A 63 -0.19 -13.02 -5.64
C LYS A 63 -0.19 -12.14 -4.39
N LYS A 64 -0.61 -12.68 -3.24
CA LYS A 64 -0.70 -11.92 -1.98
C LYS A 64 0.68 -11.66 -1.32
N LEU A 65 1.63 -12.58 -1.48
CA LEU A 65 3.04 -12.47 -1.11
C LEU A 65 3.83 -11.60 -2.11
N LEU A 66 3.36 -11.49 -3.36
CA LEU A 66 3.87 -10.51 -4.32
C LEU A 66 3.33 -9.10 -4.07
N TYR A 67 2.18 -8.98 -3.38
CA TYR A 67 1.64 -7.71 -2.86
C TYR A 67 2.31 -7.28 -1.56
N SER A 68 3.13 -8.13 -0.92
CA SER A 68 3.94 -7.75 0.23
C SER A 68 5.29 -7.18 -0.21
N TYR A 69 5.26 -6.03 -0.87
CA TYR A 69 6.39 -5.11 -1.05
C TYR A 69 7.26 -5.31 -2.31
N LEU A 70 7.54 -4.19 -2.98
CA LEU A 70 8.91 -3.94 -3.42
C LEU A 70 9.84 -4.26 -2.23
N ASP A 71 10.59 -5.36 -2.28
CA ASP A 71 11.48 -5.80 -1.17
C ASP A 71 12.55 -4.78 -0.75
N PHE A 72 12.57 -3.57 -1.31
CA PHE A 72 13.42 -2.48 -0.88
C PHE A 72 12.58 -1.38 -0.22
N LYS A 73 13.02 -0.97 0.96
CA LYS A 73 12.52 0.22 1.65
C LYS A 73 13.45 1.38 1.33
N ILE A 74 12.88 2.56 1.08
CA ILE A 74 13.63 3.80 1.05
C ILE A 74 13.78 4.29 2.49
N SER A 75 14.99 4.69 2.88
CA SER A 75 15.20 5.32 4.18
C SER A 75 14.62 6.73 4.14
N PHE A 76 13.60 6.98 4.95
CA PHE A 76 13.02 8.31 5.08
C PHE A 76 13.95 9.23 5.87
N PRO A 77 13.98 10.54 5.53
CA PRO A 77 14.76 11.50 6.29
C PRO A 77 14.19 11.60 7.70
N MET A 78 15.06 11.84 8.67
CA MET A 78 14.59 12.18 10.02
C MET A 78 13.82 13.50 9.97
N PRO A 79 12.83 13.68 10.86
CA PRO A 79 12.17 14.96 10.99
C PRO A 79 13.17 16.09 11.27
N ILE A 80 12.95 17.24 10.64
CA ILE A 80 13.84 18.40 10.74
C ILE A 80 13.28 19.35 11.80
N SER A 81 14.09 19.74 12.78
CA SER A 81 13.64 20.62 13.87
C SER A 81 13.56 22.10 13.48
N ASP A 82 14.32 22.50 12.46
CA ASP A 82 14.40 23.88 12.01
C ASP A 82 13.55 24.11 10.74
N GLU A 83 12.67 25.11 10.80
CA GLU A 83 11.77 25.43 9.69
C GLU A 83 12.55 25.85 8.44
N LYS A 84 13.60 26.66 8.60
CA LYS A 84 14.36 27.19 7.48
C LYS A 84 15.12 26.07 6.78
N GLU A 85 15.78 25.18 7.53
CA GLU A 85 16.41 23.98 7.00
C GLU A 85 15.40 23.10 6.24
N PHE A 86 14.21 22.90 6.80
CA PHE A 86 13.15 22.15 6.14
C PHE A 86 12.71 22.80 4.82
N LEU A 87 12.47 24.12 4.81
CA LEU A 87 12.03 24.84 3.60
C LEU A 87 13.11 24.84 2.52
N GLU A 88 14.38 25.02 2.89
CA GLU A 88 15.51 24.95 1.97
C GLU A 88 15.62 23.57 1.32
N LYS A 89 15.38 22.50 2.08
CA LYS A 89 15.54 21.12 1.62
C LYS A 89 14.31 20.58 0.87
N TYR A 90 13.13 20.77 1.43
CA TYR A 90 11.89 20.13 0.99
C TYR A 90 10.79 21.10 0.58
N GLY A 91 10.85 22.37 0.98
CA GLY A 91 9.79 23.35 0.71
C GLY A 91 9.41 23.47 -0.77
N LYS A 92 10.35 23.27 -1.69
CA LYS A 92 10.07 23.35 -3.14
C LYS A 92 9.26 22.18 -3.69
N VAL A 93 9.29 21.04 -3.00
CA VAL A 93 8.66 19.79 -3.46
C VAL A 93 7.54 19.35 -2.54
N CYS A 94 7.39 19.93 -1.35
CA CYS A 94 6.29 19.64 -0.45
C CYS A 94 5.02 20.38 -0.83
N VAL A 95 3.89 19.67 -0.72
CA VAL A 95 2.54 20.23 -0.81
C VAL A 95 2.09 20.73 0.56
N SER A 96 2.51 20.03 1.62
CA SER A 96 2.28 20.43 2.99
C SER A 96 3.35 19.87 3.93
N ALA A 97 3.50 20.52 5.08
CA ALA A 97 4.32 20.06 6.18
C ALA A 97 3.50 19.89 7.46
N SER A 98 3.90 18.95 8.31
CA SER A 98 3.43 18.83 9.68
C SER A 98 4.56 19.27 10.60
N ASP A 99 4.30 20.18 11.53
CA ASP A 99 5.25 20.50 12.61
C ASP A 99 5.06 19.58 13.84
N SER A 100 4.22 18.54 13.72
CA SER A 100 3.67 17.64 14.76
C SER A 100 2.39 18.11 15.44
N ILE A 101 1.94 19.34 15.21
CA ILE A 101 0.68 19.89 15.77
C ILE A 101 -0.17 20.51 14.67
N ASN A 102 0.43 21.39 13.88
CA ASN A 102 -0.18 22.12 12.79
C ASN A 102 0.18 21.47 11.46
N THR A 103 -0.77 21.53 10.53
CA THR A 103 -0.50 21.33 9.11
C THR A 103 -0.26 22.69 8.47
N HIS A 104 0.86 22.81 7.76
CA HIS A 104 1.29 23.98 7.00
C HIS A 104 1.14 23.69 5.51
N PHE A 105 0.45 24.56 4.78
CA PHE A 105 0.32 24.46 3.33
C PHE A 105 1.52 25.13 2.69
N ILE A 106 2.16 24.44 1.76
CA ILE A 106 3.40 24.90 1.13
C ILE A 106 3.15 25.16 -0.33
N LYS A 107 3.68 26.28 -0.81
CA LYS A 107 3.67 26.64 -2.22
C LYS A 107 4.99 27.30 -2.57
N ASP A 108 5.66 26.79 -3.60
CA ASP A 108 6.88 27.37 -4.15
C ASP A 108 8.01 27.60 -3.13
N GLY A 109 8.12 26.74 -2.10
CA GLY A 109 9.13 26.89 -1.04
C GLY A 109 8.68 27.71 0.17
N GLU A 110 7.43 28.18 0.20
CA GLU A 110 6.94 29.08 1.26
C GLU A 110 5.68 28.52 1.94
N ILE A 111 5.54 28.80 3.23
CA ILE A 111 4.31 28.49 3.97
C ILE A 111 3.26 29.55 3.64
N VAL A 112 2.17 29.13 3.01
CA VAL A 112 1.06 30.02 2.59
C VAL A 112 -0.15 29.97 3.52
N GLY A 113 -0.18 29.04 4.48
CA GLY A 113 -1.25 28.94 5.48
C GLY A 113 -1.03 27.78 6.46
N SER A 114 -1.79 27.76 7.56
CA SER A 114 -1.74 26.65 8.53
C SER A 114 -3.02 26.46 9.35
N THR A 115 -3.20 25.29 9.95
CA THR A 115 -4.38 24.92 10.77
C THR A 115 -4.43 25.61 12.15
N ARG A 116 -3.36 26.30 12.58
CA ARG A 116 -3.24 27.12 13.80
C ARG A 116 -3.99 26.59 15.03
N ILE A 117 -3.65 25.39 15.46
CA ILE A 117 -4.24 24.75 16.66
C ILE A 117 -3.63 25.30 17.97
N GLY A 118 -2.56 26.10 17.87
CA GLY A 118 -1.79 26.61 19.02
C GLY A 118 -0.68 25.65 19.42
N VAL A 119 0.39 26.15 20.05
CA VAL A 119 1.55 25.33 20.44
C VAL A 119 1.72 25.33 21.97
N PRO A 120 2.03 24.17 22.60
CA PRO A 120 2.39 24.10 24.00
C PRO A 120 3.62 24.94 24.35
N GLU A 121 3.72 25.36 25.60
CA GLU A 121 4.91 26.03 26.12
C GLU A 121 6.13 25.10 26.00
N ASN A 122 7.26 25.61 25.51
CA ASN A 122 8.49 24.85 25.21
C ASN A 122 8.36 23.76 24.14
N PHE A 123 7.31 23.78 23.31
CA PHE A 123 7.19 22.88 22.18
C PHE A 123 8.34 23.08 21.19
N LYS A 124 8.97 21.98 20.79
CA LYS A 124 9.96 21.96 19.71
C LYS A 124 9.33 21.32 18.49
N ALA A 125 9.13 22.14 17.47
CA ALA A 125 8.58 21.68 16.20
C ALA A 125 9.50 20.63 15.56
N SER A 126 8.86 19.73 14.83
CA SER A 126 9.50 18.67 14.08
C SER A 126 8.80 18.60 12.73
N TYR A 127 9.40 19.25 11.74
CA TYR A 127 8.86 19.43 10.40
C TYR A 127 9.07 18.17 9.55
N THR A 128 7.98 17.65 9.03
CA THR A 128 7.97 16.55 8.05
C THR A 128 7.11 16.93 6.86
N CYS A 129 7.51 16.46 5.67
CA CYS A 129 6.69 16.61 4.48
C CYS A 129 5.54 15.60 4.53
N VAL A 130 4.30 16.06 4.35
CA VAL A 130 3.10 15.19 4.38
C VAL A 130 2.74 14.68 2.98
N ALA A 131 3.09 15.43 1.94
CA ALA A 131 2.95 15.00 0.55
C ALA A 131 3.98 15.71 -0.33
N PHE A 132 4.55 14.98 -1.28
CA PHE A 132 5.44 15.54 -2.29
C PHE A 132 4.69 15.79 -3.61
N GLU A 133 5.08 16.83 -4.33
CA GLU A 133 4.48 17.22 -5.60
C GLU A 133 4.49 16.02 -6.57
N GLY A 134 3.32 15.64 -7.06
CA GLY A 134 3.17 14.51 -7.98
C GLY A 134 3.29 13.12 -7.34
N LEU A 135 3.54 13.00 -6.04
CA LEU A 135 3.56 11.72 -5.31
C LEU A 135 2.39 11.63 -4.33
N VAL A 136 1.17 11.76 -4.88
CA VAL A 136 -0.08 11.65 -4.13
C VAL A 136 -0.77 10.34 -4.52
N LEU A 137 -1.08 9.50 -3.54
CA LEU A 137 -1.98 8.37 -3.73
C LEU A 137 -3.42 8.87 -3.70
N ASP A 138 -4.16 8.59 -4.77
CA ASP A 138 -5.60 8.85 -4.86
C ASP A 138 -6.37 7.54 -5.13
N GLU A 139 -7.67 7.56 -4.85
CA GLU A 139 -8.55 6.39 -4.98
C GLU A 139 -8.60 5.82 -6.40
N ASN A 140 -8.44 6.66 -7.43
CA ASN A 140 -8.43 6.20 -8.81
C ASN A 140 -7.13 5.42 -9.12
N LEU A 141 -5.99 5.90 -8.62
CA LEU A 141 -4.71 5.23 -8.77
C LEU A 141 -4.71 3.87 -8.06
N GLU A 142 -5.27 3.80 -6.84
CA GLU A 142 -5.49 2.54 -6.12
C GLU A 142 -6.33 1.55 -6.93
N LYS A 143 -7.47 2.00 -7.45
CA LYS A 143 -8.34 1.16 -8.28
C LYS A 143 -7.66 0.68 -9.57
N ASN A 144 -6.87 1.54 -10.21
CA ASN A 144 -6.11 1.19 -11.41
C ASN A 144 -5.02 0.16 -11.09
N PHE A 145 -4.37 0.30 -9.94
CA PHE A 145 -3.41 -0.67 -9.44
C PHE A 145 -4.07 -2.04 -9.20
N GLU A 146 -5.19 -2.10 -8.48
CA GLU A 146 -5.93 -3.35 -8.27
C GLU A 146 -6.35 -4.04 -9.58
N ASN A 147 -6.77 -3.26 -10.57
CA ASN A 147 -7.09 -3.78 -11.89
C ASN A 147 -5.83 -4.35 -12.58
N SER A 148 -4.69 -3.67 -12.46
CA SER A 148 -3.40 -4.15 -12.96
C SER A 148 -2.99 -5.46 -12.30
N LEU A 149 -3.20 -5.59 -10.98
CA LEU A 149 -2.94 -6.83 -10.23
C LEU A 149 -3.79 -8.03 -10.71
N LYS A 150 -5.05 -7.77 -11.06
CA LYS A 150 -5.96 -8.80 -11.57
C LYS A 150 -5.54 -9.31 -12.95
N LYS A 151 -5.05 -8.40 -13.81
CA LYS A 151 -4.86 -8.65 -15.25
C LYS A 151 -3.41 -8.96 -15.66
N LEU A 152 -2.41 -8.46 -14.96
CA LEU A 152 -1.01 -8.75 -15.26
C LEU A 152 -0.64 -10.18 -14.85
N SER A 153 0.25 -10.80 -15.65
CA SER A 153 0.81 -12.10 -15.29
C SER A 153 1.84 -11.96 -14.16
N LEU A 154 2.07 -13.05 -13.44
CA LEU A 154 3.09 -13.10 -12.38
C LEU A 154 4.50 -12.78 -12.93
N ASP A 155 4.80 -13.23 -14.14
CA ASP A 155 6.08 -12.96 -14.82
C ASP A 155 6.25 -11.47 -15.15
N ASP A 156 5.19 -10.81 -15.64
CA ASP A 156 5.21 -9.36 -15.89
C ASP A 156 5.52 -8.59 -14.60
N ILE A 157 4.82 -8.91 -13.51
CA ILE A 157 5.02 -8.23 -12.21
C ILE A 157 6.44 -8.46 -11.68
N LYS A 158 6.97 -9.69 -11.76
CA LYS A 158 8.35 -9.99 -11.34
C LYS A 158 9.37 -9.15 -12.11
N LYS A 159 9.21 -9.02 -13.44
CA LYS A 159 10.08 -8.20 -14.28
C LYS A 159 10.03 -6.73 -13.92
N ILE A 160 8.83 -6.20 -13.68
CA ILE A 160 8.64 -4.80 -13.25
C ILE A 160 9.33 -4.56 -11.91
N ASN A 161 9.09 -5.41 -10.91
CA ASN A 161 9.68 -5.25 -9.58
C ASN A 161 11.20 -5.38 -9.59
N PHE A 162 11.76 -6.28 -10.42
CA PHE A 162 13.20 -6.36 -10.62
C PHE A 162 13.77 -5.07 -11.22
N ALA A 163 13.09 -4.48 -12.22
CA ALA A 163 13.50 -3.21 -12.80
C ALA A 163 13.47 -2.06 -11.76
N LEU A 164 12.41 -2.00 -10.94
CA LEU A 164 12.29 -1.00 -9.88
C LEU A 164 13.37 -1.14 -8.80
N ARG A 165 13.73 -2.36 -8.39
CA ARG A 165 14.87 -2.60 -7.48
C ARG A 165 16.16 -2.01 -8.01
N ASN A 166 16.45 -2.24 -9.30
CA ASN A 166 17.65 -1.70 -9.93
C ASN A 166 17.59 -0.18 -10.09
N PHE A 167 16.40 0.38 -10.30
CA PHE A 167 16.20 1.83 -10.38
C PHE A 167 16.53 2.54 -9.05
N TYR A 168 16.21 1.91 -7.92
CA TYR A 168 16.49 2.43 -6.56
C TYR A 168 17.64 1.71 -5.85
N LYS A 169 18.62 1.21 -6.59
CA LYS A 169 19.73 0.42 -6.03
C LYS A 169 20.48 1.13 -4.90
N ASP A 170 20.56 2.47 -4.97
CA ASP A 170 21.13 3.32 -3.93
C ASP A 170 20.03 3.83 -2.97
N SER A 171 19.42 2.92 -2.21
CA SER A 171 18.25 3.20 -1.36
C SER A 171 18.47 4.21 -0.23
N LYS A 172 19.72 4.60 0.03
CA LYS A 172 20.12 5.53 1.09
C LYS A 172 20.02 7.01 0.70
N ASP A 173 19.98 7.33 -0.59
CA ASP A 173 19.86 8.71 -1.08
C ASP A 173 18.38 9.08 -1.25
N PHE A 174 17.75 9.51 -0.15
CA PHE A 174 16.33 9.88 -0.17
C PHE A 174 16.05 11.00 -1.17
N ASP A 175 16.81 12.09 -1.11
CA ASP A 175 16.55 13.31 -1.89
C ASP A 175 16.73 13.04 -3.39
N GLY A 176 17.79 12.33 -3.78
CA GLY A 176 18.00 11.92 -5.16
C GLY A 176 16.94 10.92 -5.64
N ASN A 177 16.50 9.99 -4.80
CA ASN A 177 15.44 9.06 -5.14
C ASN A 177 14.08 9.78 -5.29
N LEU A 178 13.77 10.75 -4.43
CA LEU A 178 12.55 11.56 -4.52
C LEU A 178 12.45 12.27 -5.88
N VAL A 179 13.52 12.97 -6.29
CA VAL A 179 13.57 13.69 -7.57
C VAL A 179 13.43 12.72 -8.76
N LYS A 180 14.09 11.56 -8.70
CA LYS A 180 13.96 10.51 -9.72
C LYS A 180 12.53 10.00 -9.82
N THR A 181 11.86 9.77 -8.69
CA THR A 181 10.48 9.30 -8.61
C THR A 181 9.52 10.31 -9.22
N GLN A 182 9.61 11.59 -8.84
CA GLN A 182 8.75 12.65 -9.38
C GLN A 182 8.90 12.78 -10.90
N ALA A 183 10.13 12.71 -11.41
CA ALA A 183 10.39 12.73 -12.85
C ALA A 183 9.81 11.50 -13.56
N LEU A 184 9.91 10.31 -12.95
CA LEU A 184 9.32 9.09 -13.48
C LEU A 184 7.79 9.19 -13.55
N VAL A 185 7.14 9.65 -12.49
CA VAL A 185 5.68 9.83 -12.45
C VAL A 185 5.22 10.82 -13.52
N LYS A 186 5.86 11.99 -13.63
CA LYS A 186 5.56 12.99 -14.68
C LYS A 186 5.71 12.39 -16.09
N LYS A 187 6.71 11.54 -16.30
CA LYS A 187 6.91 10.84 -17.58
C LYS A 187 5.82 9.80 -17.86
N ILE A 188 5.40 9.04 -16.85
CA ILE A 188 4.30 8.07 -16.97
C ILE A 188 3.01 8.79 -17.39
N ASP A 189 2.68 9.89 -16.72
CA ASP A 189 1.46 10.66 -17.03
C ASP A 189 1.50 11.20 -18.45
N LYS A 190 2.61 11.82 -18.85
CA LYS A 190 2.81 12.27 -20.24
C LYS A 190 2.67 11.14 -21.25
N ILE A 191 3.23 9.96 -20.97
CA ILE A 191 3.11 8.80 -21.86
C ILE A 191 1.65 8.38 -22.00
N LYS A 192 0.89 8.32 -20.89
CA LYS A 192 -0.52 7.95 -20.90
C LYS A 192 -1.39 8.94 -21.67
N GLU A 193 -1.09 10.24 -21.56
CA GLU A 193 -1.82 11.29 -22.26
C GLU A 193 -1.53 11.32 -23.77
N THR A 194 -0.28 11.10 -24.15
CA THR A 194 0.16 11.32 -25.54
C THR A 194 0.13 10.06 -26.41
N SER A 195 0.12 8.88 -25.81
CA SER A 195 0.26 7.61 -26.54
C SER A 195 -1.09 6.96 -26.84
N LYS A 196 -1.25 6.46 -28.08
CA LYS A 196 -2.37 5.60 -28.47
C LYS A 196 -1.98 4.14 -28.36
N PHE A 197 -2.27 3.53 -27.21
CA PHE A 197 -1.99 2.10 -27.01
C PHE A 197 -2.98 1.22 -27.78
N ARG A 198 -2.47 0.20 -28.46
CA ARG A 198 -3.29 -0.78 -29.20
C ARG A 198 -3.91 -1.85 -28.29
N THR A 199 -3.35 -2.03 -27.09
CA THR A 199 -3.79 -3.01 -26.09
C THR A 199 -3.80 -2.36 -24.72
N GLU A 200 -4.50 -2.97 -23.76
CA GLU A 200 -4.55 -2.46 -22.38
C GLU A 200 -3.28 -2.75 -21.57
N LYS A 201 -2.46 -3.74 -21.98
CA LYS A 201 -1.29 -4.18 -21.22
C LYS A 201 -0.30 -3.07 -20.86
N PRO A 202 0.10 -2.15 -21.77
CA PRO A 202 0.97 -1.03 -21.42
C PRO A 202 0.38 -0.11 -20.35
N ILE A 203 -0.93 0.12 -20.38
CA ILE A 203 -1.62 0.97 -19.40
C ILE A 203 -1.54 0.33 -18.02
N LEU A 204 -1.84 -0.98 -17.93
CA LEU A 204 -1.74 -1.74 -16.68
C LEU A 204 -0.31 -1.73 -16.11
N VAL A 205 0.71 -1.83 -16.96
CA VAL A 205 2.12 -1.74 -16.53
C VAL A 205 2.43 -0.34 -15.98
N LEU A 206 1.99 0.72 -16.67
CA LEU A 206 2.22 2.10 -16.24
C LEU A 206 1.50 2.42 -14.93
N ASP A 207 0.26 1.95 -14.75
CA ASP A 207 -0.51 2.11 -13.52
C ASP A 207 0.12 1.34 -12.36
N TYR A 208 0.57 0.11 -12.61
CA TYR A 208 1.30 -0.69 -11.62
C TYR A 208 2.57 0.03 -11.15
N ILE A 209 3.39 0.50 -12.08
CA ILE A 209 4.63 1.22 -11.75
C ILE A 209 4.31 2.51 -10.99
N LYS A 210 3.38 3.32 -11.49
CA LYS A 210 3.04 4.62 -10.89
C LYS A 210 2.57 4.45 -9.45
N TYR A 211 1.68 3.51 -9.18
CA TYR A 211 1.23 3.22 -7.82
C TYR A 211 2.40 2.81 -6.93
N GLN A 212 3.18 1.80 -7.34
CA GLN A 212 4.28 1.25 -6.53
C GLN A 212 5.33 2.32 -6.17
N VAL A 213 5.70 3.19 -7.11
CA VAL A 213 6.71 4.21 -6.82
C VAL A 213 6.17 5.39 -6.02
N ILE A 214 4.88 5.72 -6.12
CA ILE A 214 4.26 6.74 -5.29
C ILE A 214 4.09 6.22 -3.86
N GLU A 215 3.63 4.97 -3.69
CA GLU A 215 3.46 4.31 -2.40
C GLU A 215 4.75 4.33 -1.56
N LEU A 216 5.92 4.19 -2.19
CA LEU A 216 7.22 4.31 -1.51
C LEU A 216 7.44 5.65 -0.80
N PHE A 217 6.76 6.72 -1.18
CA PHE A 217 6.90 8.07 -0.63
C PHE A 217 5.62 8.59 0.03
N SER A 218 4.52 7.85 -0.06
CA SER A 218 3.23 8.23 0.55
C SER A 218 2.99 7.58 1.92
N GLN A 219 3.83 6.63 2.34
CA GLN A 219 3.76 6.05 3.68
C GLN A 219 4.44 6.99 4.70
N LYS A 220 3.62 7.44 5.66
CA LYS A 220 3.82 8.44 6.71
C LYS A 220 5.11 8.32 7.52
#